data_AF-G4YQR6-F1
#
_entry.id   AF-G4YQR6-F1
#
_cell.length_a   1.000
_cell.length_b   1.000
_cell.length_c   1.000
_cell.angle_alpha   90.00
_cell.angle_beta   90.00
_cell.angle_gamma   90.00
#
_symmetry.space_group_name_H-M   'P 1'
#
loop_
_entity.id
_entity.type
_entity.pdbx_description
1 polymer ?
#
loop_
_entity_poly.entity_id
_entity_poly.type
_entity_poly.pdbx_seq_one_letter_code
_entity_poly.pdbx_strand_id
1 'polypeptide(L)'
;MKTSWTALIAALVVVATALTHPVNASCKSACQSQLVHYREEACQKWREVLPRPDLFNHCGQGFNQGKTSGCEGYCQETPDLGAMKSKRLDACSSLKGVPPSERQQACQAGFSAALDLAKDAAVPDKEESATASSAKGSQTTDTAAGVPEKKVKVKKVIEPESRRNLLEDARKEAEAAFTNPEGTKSEL
;
A
#
# COMPACT_ATOMS: atom_id res chain seq x y z
N MET A 1 10.42 58.69 -6.68
CA MET A 1 11.35 57.53 -6.64
C MET A 1 10.96 56.63 -5.46
N LYS A 2 9.97 55.73 -5.61
CA LYS A 2 9.54 54.80 -4.52
C LYS A 2 9.16 53.39 -5.02
N THR A 3 9.17 53.14 -6.33
CA THR A 3 8.68 51.90 -6.96
C THR A 3 9.75 50.80 -7.11
N SER A 4 11.03 51.12 -6.87
CA SER A 4 12.15 50.18 -7.09
C SER A 4 12.25 49.12 -5.99
N TRP A 5 11.92 49.47 -4.74
CA TRP A 5 12.02 48.54 -3.60
C TRP A 5 10.91 47.49 -3.58
N THR A 6 9.70 47.84 -4.01
CA THR A 6 8.59 46.89 -4.11
C THR A 6 8.83 45.83 -5.18
N ALA A 7 9.50 46.17 -6.28
CA ALA A 7 9.85 45.21 -7.33
C ALA A 7 10.95 44.23 -6.87
N LEU A 8 11.94 44.72 -6.12
CA LEU A 8 12.99 43.87 -5.53
C LEU A 8 12.43 42.91 -4.47
N ILE A 9 11.52 43.37 -3.61
CA ILE A 9 10.88 42.51 -2.60
C ILE A 9 9.99 41.46 -3.28
N ALA A 10 9.20 41.85 -4.29
CA ALA A 10 8.37 40.90 -5.04
C ALA A 10 9.22 39.83 -5.75
N ALA A 11 10.34 40.20 -6.37
CA ALA A 11 11.25 39.25 -7.00
C ALA A 11 11.89 38.28 -5.98
N LEU A 12 12.28 38.77 -4.81
CA LEU A 12 12.87 37.95 -3.73
C LEU A 12 11.87 36.94 -3.15
N VAL A 13 10.60 37.34 -2.97
CA VAL A 13 9.53 36.44 -2.49
C VAL A 13 9.24 35.35 -3.51
N VAL A 14 9.17 35.69 -4.80
CA VAL A 14 8.90 34.70 -5.87
C VAL A 14 10.05 33.68 -5.98
N VAL A 15 11.31 34.13 -5.88
CA VAL A 15 12.48 33.24 -5.89
C VAL A 15 12.51 32.34 -4.66
N ALA A 16 12.19 32.84 -3.47
CA ALA A 16 12.15 32.03 -2.25
C ALA A 16 11.05 30.95 -2.29
N THR A 17 9.86 31.28 -2.81
CA THR A 17 8.79 30.28 -3.00
C THR A 17 9.16 29.22 -4.04
N ALA A 18 9.86 29.60 -5.12
CA ALA A 18 10.24 28.66 -6.17
C ALA A 18 11.24 27.57 -5.69
N LEU A 19 12.03 27.84 -4.65
CA LEU A 19 13.02 26.88 -4.13
C LEU A 19 12.44 25.88 -3.13
N THR A 20 11.31 26.17 -2.48
CA THR A 20 10.66 25.25 -1.53
C THR A 20 9.68 24.28 -2.21
N HIS A 21 9.12 24.67 -3.36
CA HIS A 21 8.26 23.78 -4.16
C HIS A 21 8.91 22.46 -4.63
N PRO A 22 10.15 22.41 -5.14
CA PRO A 22 10.75 21.16 -5.62
C PRO A 22 11.05 20.17 -4.49
N VAL A 23 11.41 20.67 -3.30
CA VAL A 23 11.69 19.83 -2.12
C VAL A 23 10.39 19.17 -1.62
N ASN A 24 9.31 19.93 -1.53
CA ASN A 24 8.01 19.40 -1.11
C ASN A 24 7.42 18.41 -2.14
N ALA A 25 7.61 18.66 -3.43
CA ALA A 25 7.18 17.73 -4.48
C ALA A 25 7.96 16.40 -4.43
N SER A 26 9.27 16.48 -4.18
CA SER A 26 10.15 15.30 -4.05
C SER A 26 9.76 14.47 -2.82
N CYS A 27 9.64 15.10 -1.65
CA CYS A 27 9.19 14.45 -0.41
C CYS A 27 7.83 13.76 -0.59
N LYS A 28 6.84 14.46 -1.16
CA LYS A 28 5.50 13.92 -1.37
C LYS A 28 5.53 12.67 -2.25
N SER A 29 6.29 12.68 -3.35
CA SER A 29 6.41 11.53 -4.25
C SER A 29 7.09 10.32 -3.60
N ALA A 30 8.17 10.55 -2.84
CA ALA A 30 8.89 9.50 -2.12
C ALA A 30 7.99 8.86 -1.06
N CYS A 31 7.38 9.68 -0.20
CA CYS A 31 6.43 9.22 0.82
C CYS A 31 5.28 8.41 0.20
N GLN A 32 4.66 8.90 -0.88
CA GLN A 32 3.56 8.19 -1.52
C GLN A 32 3.97 6.86 -2.16
N SER A 33 5.21 6.73 -2.60
CA SER A 33 5.76 5.49 -3.19
C SER A 33 6.03 4.43 -2.12
N GLN A 34 6.59 4.84 -0.96
CA GLN A 34 6.88 3.93 0.15
C GLN A 34 5.59 3.34 0.73
N LEU A 35 4.51 4.14 0.80
CA LEU A 35 3.24 3.73 1.38
C LEU A 35 2.39 2.77 0.53
N VAL A 36 2.74 2.50 -0.74
CA VAL A 36 1.91 1.69 -1.65
C VAL A 36 1.69 0.27 -1.12
N HIS A 37 2.73 -0.35 -0.58
CA HIS A 37 2.70 -1.75 -0.15
C HIS A 37 1.97 -1.96 1.18
N TYR A 38 1.94 -0.95 2.04
CA TYR A 38 1.29 -1.04 3.36
C TYR A 38 -0.23 -1.05 3.32
N ARG A 39 -0.85 -0.74 2.17
CA ARG A 39 -2.32 -0.76 2.03
C ARG A 39 -2.88 -2.14 2.35
N GLU A 40 -2.25 -3.20 1.82
CA GLU A 40 -2.75 -4.56 2.00
C GLU A 40 -2.62 -5.00 3.45
N GLU A 41 -1.48 -4.72 4.07
CA GLU A 41 -1.22 -5.01 5.49
C GLU A 41 -2.19 -4.27 6.41
N ALA A 42 -2.39 -2.96 6.18
CA ALA A 42 -3.28 -2.12 6.99
C ALA A 42 -4.75 -2.54 6.85
N CYS A 43 -5.16 -3.01 5.66
CA CYS A 43 -6.54 -3.41 5.39
C CYS A 43 -6.80 -4.91 5.56
N GLN A 44 -5.79 -5.73 5.88
CA GLN A 44 -5.90 -7.18 5.93
C GLN A 44 -7.02 -7.67 6.84
N LYS A 45 -7.23 -7.02 7.99
CA LYS A 45 -8.31 -7.33 8.94
C LYS A 45 -9.71 -7.32 8.28
N TRP A 46 -9.94 -6.43 7.32
CA TRP A 46 -11.23 -6.26 6.64
C TRP A 46 -11.44 -7.24 5.50
N ARG A 47 -10.39 -7.99 5.12
CA ARG A 47 -10.43 -8.95 4.02
C ARG A 47 -11.32 -10.15 4.33
N GLU A 48 -11.46 -10.50 5.60
CA GLU A 48 -12.26 -11.67 6.01
C GLU A 48 -13.68 -11.30 6.45
N VAL A 49 -13.92 -10.03 6.77
CA VAL A 49 -15.19 -9.52 7.31
C VAL A 49 -16.21 -9.29 6.19
N LEU A 50 -17.44 -9.76 6.39
CA LEU A 50 -18.56 -9.48 5.48
C LEU A 50 -19.06 -8.04 5.69
N PRO A 51 -19.56 -7.36 4.64
CA PRO A 51 -19.72 -7.81 3.25
C PRO A 51 -18.40 -7.80 2.46
N ARG A 52 -18.09 -8.93 1.79
CA ARG A 52 -16.92 -9.06 0.92
C ARG A 52 -17.30 -8.68 -0.51
N PRO A 53 -16.51 -7.88 -1.26
CA PRO A 53 -15.22 -7.24 -0.92
C PRO A 53 -15.35 -5.82 -0.34
N ASP A 54 -16.54 -5.41 0.11
CA ASP A 54 -16.90 -4.01 0.35
C ASP A 54 -16.04 -3.32 1.43
N LEU A 55 -15.83 -3.99 2.58
CA LEU A 55 -15.08 -3.39 3.70
C LEU A 55 -13.60 -3.21 3.38
N PHE A 56 -12.98 -4.19 2.72
CA PHE A 56 -11.59 -4.09 2.28
C PHE A 56 -11.41 -2.93 1.28
N ASN A 57 -12.35 -2.77 0.34
CA ASN A 57 -12.33 -1.68 -0.62
C ASN A 57 -12.49 -0.31 0.06
N HIS A 58 -13.41 -0.17 1.01
CA HIS A 58 -13.57 1.07 1.77
C HIS A 58 -12.35 1.40 2.62
N CYS A 59 -11.73 0.40 3.24
CA CYS A 59 -10.44 0.59 3.91
C CYS A 59 -9.37 1.10 2.94
N GLY A 60 -9.24 0.48 1.76
CA GLY A 60 -8.30 0.90 0.73
C GLY A 60 -8.54 2.33 0.22
N GLN A 61 -9.80 2.73 0.07
CA GLN A 61 -10.18 4.11 -0.28
C GLN A 61 -9.72 5.10 0.80
N GLY A 62 -10.03 4.82 2.07
CA GLY A 62 -9.57 5.62 3.19
C GLY A 62 -8.05 5.70 3.28
N PHE A 63 -7.37 4.56 3.08
CA PHE A 63 -5.91 4.49 3.07
C PHE A 63 -5.29 5.37 1.98
N ASN A 64 -5.81 5.34 0.75
CA ASN A 64 -5.29 6.19 -0.33
C ASN A 64 -5.47 7.69 -0.05
N GLN A 65 -6.60 8.08 0.54
CA GLN A 65 -6.85 9.47 0.92
C GLN A 65 -5.99 9.91 2.11
N GLY A 66 -5.79 9.03 3.09
CA GLY A 66 -4.90 9.23 4.23
C GLY A 66 -3.44 9.35 3.79
N LYS A 67 -3.01 8.51 2.84
CA LYS A 67 -1.67 8.59 2.22
C LYS A 67 -1.43 9.94 1.57
N THR A 68 -2.39 10.40 0.75
CA THR A 68 -2.28 11.71 0.09
C THR A 68 -2.24 12.83 1.12
N SER A 69 -3.17 12.85 2.07
CA SER A 69 -3.27 13.89 3.09
C SER A 69 -2.08 13.91 4.04
N GLY A 70 -1.57 12.74 4.42
CA GLY A 70 -0.42 12.57 5.30
C GLY A 70 0.86 13.02 4.63
N CYS A 71 1.17 12.51 3.44
CA CYS A 71 2.37 12.94 2.70
C CYS A 71 2.31 14.44 2.35
N GLU A 72 1.12 14.99 2.05
CA GLU A 72 0.98 16.44 1.82
C GLU A 72 1.21 17.28 3.07
N GLY A 73 0.84 16.79 4.26
CA GLY A 73 0.96 17.54 5.50
C GLY A 73 2.33 17.38 6.17
N TYR A 74 2.88 16.17 6.22
CA TYR A 74 4.18 15.92 6.84
C TYR A 74 5.36 16.44 6.01
N CYS A 75 5.21 16.58 4.69
CA CYS A 75 6.22 17.22 3.84
C CYS A 75 6.18 18.77 3.90
N GLN A 76 5.35 19.38 4.74
CA GLN A 76 5.38 20.84 4.96
C GLN A 76 6.35 21.21 6.09
N GLU A 77 6.93 22.42 6.06
CA GLU A 77 7.82 22.91 7.13
C GLU A 77 7.15 22.88 8.51
N THR A 78 5.83 23.11 8.57
CA THR A 78 5.05 23.07 9.80
C THR A 78 3.84 22.13 9.63
N PRO A 79 3.95 20.84 10.01
CA PRO A 79 2.86 19.89 9.86
C PRO A 79 1.72 20.19 10.84
N ASP A 80 0.53 20.51 10.31
CA ASP A 80 -0.69 20.63 11.11
C ASP A 80 -1.36 19.25 11.28
N LEU A 81 -1.05 18.59 12.40
CA LEU A 81 -1.64 17.32 12.80
C LEU A 81 -3.16 17.40 12.98
N GLY A 82 -3.68 18.55 13.40
CA GLY A 82 -5.11 18.77 13.59
C GLY A 82 -5.84 18.76 12.25
N ALA A 83 -5.33 19.53 11.29
CA ALA A 83 -5.89 19.59 9.93
C ALA A 83 -5.76 18.26 9.18
N MET A 84 -4.68 17.51 9.37
CA MET A 84 -4.55 16.17 8.77
C MET A 84 -5.57 15.18 9.35
N LYS A 85 -5.74 15.17 10.68
CA LYS A 85 -6.68 14.26 11.35
C LYS A 85 -8.14 14.63 11.11
N SER A 86 -8.46 15.91 10.92
CA SER A 86 -9.84 16.35 10.63
C SER A 86 -10.32 15.84 9.27
N LYS A 87 -9.44 15.83 8.26
CA LYS A 87 -9.72 15.28 6.92
C LYS A 87 -10.17 13.82 6.92
N ARG A 88 -9.90 13.06 7.99
CA ARG A 88 -10.39 11.68 8.15
C ARG A 88 -11.91 11.56 8.08
N LEU A 89 -12.62 12.51 8.67
CA LEU A 89 -14.08 12.49 8.69
C LEU A 89 -14.65 12.87 7.32
N ASP A 90 -14.02 13.83 6.64
CA ASP A 90 -14.39 14.26 5.29
C ASP A 90 -14.14 13.14 4.27
N ALA A 91 -13.01 12.45 4.41
CA ALA A 91 -12.59 11.33 3.56
C ALA A 91 -13.62 10.19 3.51
N CYS A 92 -14.26 9.93 4.64
CA CYS A 92 -15.23 8.85 4.82
C CYS A 92 -16.68 9.36 4.96
N SER A 93 -16.93 10.63 4.60
CA SER A 93 -18.24 11.27 4.74
C SER A 93 -19.32 10.62 3.88
N SER A 94 -18.95 10.11 2.70
CA SER A 94 -19.85 9.40 1.78
C SER A 94 -20.41 8.10 2.37
N LEU A 95 -19.75 7.53 3.38
CA LEU A 95 -20.17 6.30 4.06
C LEU A 95 -20.94 6.59 5.35
N LYS A 96 -21.11 7.87 5.71
CA LYS A 96 -21.82 8.27 6.93
C LYS A 96 -23.30 7.93 6.78
N GLY A 97 -23.82 7.11 7.70
CA GLY A 97 -25.22 6.68 7.69
C GLY A 97 -25.54 5.54 6.72
N VAL A 98 -24.54 5.01 6.01
CA VAL A 98 -24.70 3.85 5.13
C VAL A 98 -24.44 2.56 5.94
N PRO A 99 -25.43 1.67 6.10
CA PRO A 99 -25.20 0.38 6.75
C PRO A 99 -24.38 -0.58 5.86
N PRO A 100 -23.58 -1.49 6.45
CA PRO A 100 -23.26 -1.58 7.87
C PRO A 100 -22.31 -0.46 8.33
N SER A 101 -22.39 -0.10 9.62
CA SER A 101 -21.53 0.93 10.24
C SER A 101 -20.02 0.61 10.11
N GLU A 102 -19.69 -0.66 9.92
CA GLU A 102 -18.34 -1.15 9.65
C GLU A 102 -17.73 -0.54 8.39
N ARG A 103 -18.52 -0.12 7.39
CA ARG A 103 -18.00 0.56 6.17
C ARG A 103 -17.24 1.83 6.53
N GLN A 104 -17.87 2.67 7.36
CA GLN A 104 -17.27 3.92 7.80
C GLN A 104 -16.06 3.66 8.70
N GLN A 105 -16.15 2.67 9.59
CA GLN A 105 -15.03 2.27 10.46
C GLN A 105 -13.83 1.77 9.65
N ALA A 106 -14.06 0.94 8.62
CA ALA A 106 -13.03 0.42 7.75
C ALA A 106 -12.31 1.55 7.00
N CYS A 107 -13.06 2.49 6.43
CA CYS A 107 -12.50 3.67 5.78
C CYS A 107 -11.65 4.52 6.75
N GLN A 108 -12.19 4.84 7.93
CA GLN A 108 -11.48 5.66 8.92
C GLN A 108 -10.23 4.95 9.47
N ALA A 109 -10.28 3.62 9.61
CA ALA A 109 -9.13 2.81 10.01
C ALA A 109 -8.02 2.87 8.95
N GLY A 110 -8.37 2.68 7.68
CA GLY A 110 -7.41 2.80 6.57
C GLY A 110 -6.78 4.19 6.50
N PHE A 111 -7.58 5.24 6.67
CA PHE A 111 -7.09 6.63 6.68
C PHE A 111 -6.11 6.88 7.83
N SER A 112 -6.44 6.42 9.04
CA SER A 112 -5.59 6.62 10.22
C SER A 112 -4.27 5.86 10.08
N ALA A 113 -4.31 4.60 9.62
CA ALA A 113 -3.12 3.79 9.39
C ALA A 113 -2.18 4.44 8.35
N ALA A 114 -2.73 4.95 7.25
CA ALA A 114 -1.92 5.65 6.25
C ALA A 114 -1.31 6.94 6.79
N LEU A 115 -2.03 7.68 7.64
CA LEU A 115 -1.51 8.89 8.28
C LEU A 115 -0.35 8.59 9.23
N ASP A 116 -0.47 7.52 10.03
CA ASP A 116 0.58 7.13 10.96
C ASP A 116 1.85 6.70 10.20
N LEU A 117 1.71 5.92 9.13
CA LEU A 117 2.83 5.51 8.27
C LEU A 117 3.45 6.70 7.51
N ALA A 118 2.64 7.69 7.11
CA ALA A 118 3.13 8.86 6.38
C ALA A 118 4.05 9.73 7.25
N LYS A 119 3.90 9.68 8.58
CA LYS A 119 4.77 10.40 9.51
C LYS A 119 6.22 9.97 9.36
N ASP A 120 6.47 8.67 9.30
CA ASP A 120 7.82 8.11 9.23
C ASP A 120 8.38 8.20 7.81
N ALA A 121 7.53 8.07 6.78
CA ALA A 121 7.92 8.13 5.37
C ALA A 121 8.17 9.54 4.82
N ALA A 122 7.67 10.58 5.48
CA ALA A 122 7.86 11.96 5.05
C ALA A 122 9.07 12.65 5.72
N VAL A 123 9.78 11.96 6.62
CA VAL A 123 11.04 12.47 7.17
C VAL A 123 12.07 12.43 6.04
N PRO A 124 12.61 13.58 5.59
CA PRO A 124 13.68 13.57 4.62
C PRO A 124 14.89 12.95 5.30
N ASP A 125 15.32 11.78 4.82
CA ASP A 125 16.59 11.19 5.21
C ASP A 125 17.69 12.26 5.04
N LYS A 126 18.23 12.72 6.17
CA LYS A 126 19.56 13.33 6.18
C LYS A 126 20.66 12.29 5.93
N GLU A 127 20.30 11.01 5.74
CA GLU A 127 21.25 9.89 5.70
C GLU A 127 20.87 8.79 4.68
N GLU A 128 20.51 9.06 3.43
CA GLU A 128 20.71 8.01 2.41
C GLU A 128 20.82 8.53 0.97
N SER A 129 21.95 9.17 0.68
CA SER A 129 22.57 9.04 -0.64
C SER A 129 23.36 7.73 -0.68
N ALA A 130 22.70 6.59 -0.76
CA ALA A 130 23.38 5.35 -1.13
C ALA A 130 22.41 4.32 -1.72
N THR A 131 22.65 3.99 -2.98
CA THR A 131 22.37 2.66 -3.57
C THR A 131 20.99 2.44 -4.18
N ALA A 132 20.70 3.22 -5.22
CA ALA A 132 20.18 2.62 -6.44
C ALA A 132 21.26 1.69 -7.05
N SER A 133 21.11 0.37 -6.91
CA SER A 133 21.51 -0.66 -7.89
C SER A 133 21.60 -2.05 -7.25
N SER A 134 20.65 -2.94 -7.57
CA SER A 134 20.95 -4.07 -8.47
C SER A 134 19.78 -5.05 -8.47
N ALA A 135 19.05 -5.04 -9.58
CA ALA A 135 18.45 -6.26 -10.08
C ALA A 135 19.57 -7.20 -10.53
N LYS A 136 19.66 -8.41 -9.96
CA LYS A 136 20.18 -9.59 -10.66
C LYS A 136 19.75 -10.86 -9.95
N GLY A 137 19.04 -11.71 -10.69
CA GLY A 137 18.74 -13.07 -10.27
C GLY A 137 19.95 -14.00 -10.39
N SER A 138 19.63 -15.29 -10.19
CA SER A 138 20.39 -16.50 -10.52
C SER A 138 21.15 -17.17 -9.38
N GLN A 139 20.47 -18.18 -8.82
CA GLN A 139 20.87 -19.59 -8.71
C GLN A 139 22.28 -20.00 -8.20
N THR A 140 22.21 -20.97 -7.28
CA THR A 140 22.96 -22.24 -7.15
C THR A 140 24.11 -22.43 -6.14
N THR A 141 23.92 -23.52 -5.38
CA THR A 141 24.86 -24.58 -4.93
C THR A 141 25.82 -24.36 -3.75
N ASP A 142 25.39 -24.94 -2.62
CA ASP A 142 26.01 -26.10 -1.93
C ASP A 142 27.39 -26.03 -1.25
N THR A 143 27.36 -26.51 0.00
CA THR A 143 28.31 -27.43 0.68
C THR A 143 29.14 -26.90 1.87
N ALA A 144 28.64 -27.28 3.05
CA ALA A 144 29.28 -27.91 4.23
C ALA A 144 30.42 -27.21 5.00
N ALA A 145 30.27 -27.08 6.34
CA ALA A 145 30.64 -28.12 7.32
C ALA A 145 30.47 -27.64 8.79
N GLY A 146 30.03 -28.54 9.69
CA GLY A 146 30.31 -28.47 11.14
C GLY A 146 29.12 -28.38 12.10
N VAL A 147 28.68 -29.52 12.64
CA VAL A 147 27.60 -29.71 13.66
C VAL A 147 28.23 -29.93 15.05
N PRO A 148 27.54 -29.67 16.18
CA PRO A 148 27.03 -30.81 16.97
C PRO A 148 25.58 -30.69 17.46
N GLU A 149 25.02 -31.86 17.74
CA GLU A 149 23.61 -32.27 17.75
C GLU A 149 22.78 -31.88 19.00
N LYS A 150 21.46 -31.75 18.82
CA LYS A 150 20.50 -32.30 19.79
C LYS A 150 19.23 -32.82 19.09
N LYS A 151 18.96 -34.10 19.31
CA LYS A 151 18.04 -34.97 18.59
C LYS A 151 16.58 -34.75 19.01
N VAL A 152 15.70 -34.44 18.05
CA VAL A 152 14.25 -34.68 18.18
C VAL A 152 13.81 -35.51 16.98
N LYS A 153 13.34 -36.73 17.25
CA LYS A 153 12.88 -37.69 16.25
C LYS A 153 11.51 -37.26 15.72
N VAL A 154 11.41 -36.88 14.45
CA VAL A 154 10.13 -36.88 13.71
C VAL A 154 10.29 -37.75 12.47
N LYS A 155 9.29 -38.61 12.29
CA LYS A 155 9.24 -39.71 11.34
C LYS A 155 9.25 -39.18 9.90
N LYS A 156 10.21 -39.68 9.13
CA LYS A 156 10.44 -39.47 7.70
C LYS A 156 9.16 -39.76 6.91
N VAL A 157 8.58 -38.75 6.27
CA VAL A 157 7.67 -38.92 5.13
C VAL A 157 8.28 -38.17 3.95
N ILE A 158 8.15 -38.82 2.81
CA ILE A 158 8.95 -38.75 1.59
C ILE A 158 8.81 -37.41 0.85
N GLU A 159 9.86 -37.14 0.06
CA GLU A 159 10.08 -36.03 -0.86
C GLU A 159 8.98 -35.75 -1.91
N PRO A 160 9.08 -34.62 -2.65
CA PRO A 160 7.97 -33.89 -3.25
C PRO A 160 7.75 -34.22 -4.73
N GLU A 161 6.69 -34.96 -5.05
CA GLU A 161 6.26 -35.21 -6.44
C GLU A 161 4.80 -34.85 -6.74
N SER A 162 4.09 -34.12 -5.86
CA SER A 162 2.66 -33.79 -6.09
C SER A 162 2.38 -32.34 -6.51
N ARG A 163 3.38 -31.45 -6.53
CA ARG A 163 3.14 -30.02 -6.80
C ARG A 163 3.05 -29.65 -8.28
N ARG A 164 3.44 -30.54 -9.21
CA ARG A 164 3.39 -30.27 -10.66
C ARG A 164 2.09 -30.71 -11.34
N ASN A 165 1.24 -31.52 -10.69
CA ASN A 165 0.02 -32.04 -11.31
C ASN A 165 -1.26 -31.22 -11.03
N LEU A 166 -1.28 -30.37 -9.99
CA LEU A 166 -2.48 -29.59 -9.66
C LEU A 166 -2.85 -28.54 -10.72
N LEU A 167 -1.85 -27.93 -11.39
CA LEU A 167 -2.13 -26.94 -12.44
C LEU A 167 -2.60 -27.59 -13.75
N GLU A 168 -2.10 -28.78 -14.08
CA GLU A 168 -2.51 -29.52 -15.27
C GLU A 168 -3.91 -30.14 -15.09
N ASP A 169 -4.24 -30.65 -13.90
CA ASP A 169 -5.59 -31.12 -13.58
C ASP A 169 -6.62 -29.98 -13.67
N ALA A 170 -6.30 -28.80 -13.13
CA ALA A 170 -7.18 -27.63 -13.24
C ALA A 170 -7.38 -27.17 -14.70
N ARG A 171 -6.37 -27.34 -15.55
CA ARG A 171 -6.45 -26.99 -16.98
C ARG A 171 -7.33 -27.97 -17.74
N LYS A 172 -7.21 -29.26 -17.42
CA LYS A 172 -7.97 -30.35 -18.05
C LYS A 172 -9.44 -30.32 -17.63
N GLU A 173 -9.74 -29.95 -16.38
CA GLU A 173 -11.11 -29.75 -15.90
C GLU A 173 -11.78 -28.55 -16.59
N ALA A 174 -11.05 -27.45 -16.80
CA ALA A 174 -11.56 -26.31 -17.55
C ALA A 174 -11.86 -26.67 -19.01
N GLU A 175 -10.99 -27.42 -19.69
CA GLU A 175 -11.21 -27.87 -21.07
C GLU A 175 -12.42 -28.82 -21.20
N ALA A 176 -12.65 -29.69 -20.21
CA ALA A 176 -13.79 -30.60 -20.17
C ALA A 176 -15.14 -29.87 -19.98
N ALA A 177 -15.13 -28.72 -19.29
CA ALA A 177 -16.34 -27.89 -19.13
C ALA A 177 -16.75 -27.18 -20.43
N PHE A 178 -15.80 -26.90 -21.33
CA PHE A 178 -16.09 -26.24 -22.62
C PHE A 178 -16.37 -27.21 -23.78
N THR A 179 -16.09 -28.51 -23.62
CA THR A 179 -16.26 -29.52 -24.69
C THR A 179 -17.49 -30.43 -24.54
N ASN A 180 -18.41 -30.13 -23.61
CA ASN A 180 -19.74 -30.78 -23.54
C ASN A 180 -20.84 -29.89 -24.16
N PRO A 181 -21.14 -30.00 -25.46
CA PRO A 181 -22.31 -29.38 -26.05
C PRO A 181 -23.47 -30.40 -26.09
N GLU A 182 -24.05 -30.82 -24.98
CA GLU A 182 -25.33 -31.56 -25.08
C GLU A 182 -26.32 -31.20 -23.97
N GLY A 183 -27.53 -30.80 -24.41
CA GLY A 183 -28.75 -31.25 -23.74
C GLY A 183 -29.36 -30.31 -22.70
N THR A 184 -29.89 -29.17 -23.13
CA THR A 184 -31.13 -28.64 -22.52
C THR A 184 -32.28 -28.82 -23.51
N LYS A 185 -32.81 -30.04 -23.55
CA LYS A 185 -34.23 -30.24 -23.86
C LYS A 185 -34.80 -31.20 -22.83
N SER A 186 -35.44 -30.61 -21.83
CA SER A 186 -36.36 -31.29 -20.92
C SER A 186 -37.41 -30.27 -20.56
N GLU A 187 -38.56 -30.34 -21.25
CA GLU A 187 -39.83 -30.00 -20.62
C GLU A 187 -40.82 -31.10 -21.00
N LEU A 188 -41.49 -31.54 -19.95
CA LEU A 188 -42.51 -32.58 -19.87
C LEU A 188 -43.85 -31.87 -19.69
#